data_AF-A0A0M9DS25-F1
#
_entry.id   AF-A0A0M9DS25-F1
#
_cell.length_a   1.000
_cell.length_b   1.000
_cell.length_c   1.000
_cell.angle_alpha   90.00
_cell.angle_beta   90.00
_cell.angle_gamma   90.00
#
_symmetry.space_group_name_H-M   'P 1'
#
loop_
_entity.id
_entity.type
_entity.pdbx_description
1 polymer ?
#
loop_
_entity_poly.entity_id
_entity_poly.type
_entity_poly.pdbx_seq_one_letter_code
_entity_poly.pdbx_strand_id
1 'polypeptide(L)'
;MKNIIIIAFCIVANFSNAQNLIPEQNKKGLFGYKKTNSKDWIIKPTFQQAKKFGESGLDTSFALAKQKNLWGIINKKGEWALKPTYDDFNKIVHLKEMKSIIFYNYNPFYADLFLVENQKIIETPLKKCKYLDIFEQYDVYIFKERNDEFYFFKPDKQIIGGYDTYFNGGNFAIGKKNGRYEWIDLEMLTIHPIGAFDNFKYIVNDILITQNGKKGILSDQDNIQIPIEYDEITLENKSDEEGNEDIFFVTKNNLKGIFLKDSSVYSALLKTEYSKIEKISPNSSIYFLEKNGKKGLFSMKNKRMLLTPDYENIQILECKNFNQFLCFTTKDNKKELYDVNRQKVIASDIDSVFCLSVDWKKELIILQKDKKYAVLKNVIDGKTTDFFDKINIEKPKKRRQDGPKYYRNEVVVYKTGMKQYMNPETFLYSSKPFSIIDEIGSPEEPIELIDQVKAWYEEYEVKELAQYEGGMIAFRKAIQDKLIYPQNMRERHIEGKVVLQFIINEQGYMLYVKTLRDIGYDSGKAAEAALKRMNEVKRWTPAKNAYGQPVRVRKTIIVRFKL
;
A
#
# COMPACT_ATOMS: atom_id res chain seq x y z
N MET A 1 -8.27 -61.45 42.75
CA MET A 1 -8.09 -60.54 41.59
C MET A 1 -8.09 -59.09 42.07
N LYS A 2 -6.92 -58.58 42.44
CA LYS A 2 -6.61 -57.16 42.67
C LYS A 2 -5.09 -57.10 42.61
N ASN A 3 -4.52 -56.45 41.61
CA ASN A 3 -3.15 -55.95 41.65
C ASN A 3 -3.08 -54.74 40.70
N ILE A 4 -3.15 -53.56 41.33
CA ILE A 4 -2.88 -52.27 40.73
C ILE A 4 -1.36 -52.17 40.63
N ILE A 5 -0.83 -52.11 39.41
CA ILE A 5 0.58 -51.82 39.17
C ILE A 5 0.73 -50.29 39.23
N ILE A 6 1.27 -49.79 40.35
CA ILE A 6 1.75 -48.41 40.46
C ILE A 6 3.17 -48.40 39.90
N ILE A 7 3.32 -47.88 38.67
CA ILE A 7 4.63 -47.54 38.11
C ILE A 7 5.03 -46.20 38.73
N ALA A 8 5.91 -46.25 39.74
CA ALA A 8 6.55 -45.06 40.29
C ALA A 8 7.56 -44.52 39.26
N PHE A 9 7.17 -43.47 38.53
CA PHE A 9 8.09 -42.65 37.75
C PHE A 9 8.94 -41.82 38.74
N CYS A 10 10.14 -42.29 39.07
CA CYS A 10 11.14 -41.48 39.74
C CYS A 10 11.59 -40.37 38.79
N ILE A 11 10.92 -39.21 38.85
CA ILE A 11 11.48 -37.96 38.38
C ILE A 11 12.68 -37.67 39.28
N VAL A 12 13.88 -38.04 38.83
CA VAL A 12 15.11 -37.44 39.36
C VAL A 12 15.11 -36.00 38.85
N ALA A 13 14.47 -35.12 39.61
CA ALA A 13 14.68 -33.70 39.46
C ALA A 13 16.16 -33.46 39.81
N ASN A 14 16.99 -33.27 38.78
CA ASN A 14 18.31 -32.67 38.93
C ASN A 14 18.10 -31.22 39.38
N PHE A 15 17.79 -31.02 40.65
CA PHE A 15 18.02 -29.76 41.32
C PHE A 15 19.54 -29.59 41.38
N SER A 16 20.11 -28.90 40.39
CA SER A 16 21.44 -28.33 40.58
C SER A 16 21.33 -27.34 41.74
N ASN A 17 21.77 -27.76 42.93
CA ASN A 17 22.09 -26.85 44.02
C ASN A 17 23.21 -25.94 43.52
N ALA A 18 22.87 -24.87 42.80
CA ALA A 18 23.82 -23.85 42.43
C ALA A 18 24.32 -23.23 43.75
N GLN A 19 25.53 -23.60 44.15
CA GLN A 19 26.22 -22.93 45.24
C GLN A 19 26.35 -21.46 44.84
N ASN A 20 25.54 -20.60 45.47
CA ASN A 20 25.65 -19.16 45.26
C ASN A 20 26.89 -18.69 46.02
N LEU A 21 27.94 -18.40 45.24
CA LEU A 21 29.17 -17.79 45.73
C LEU A 21 28.95 -16.28 45.82
N ILE A 22 29.19 -15.72 47.00
CA ILE A 22 29.02 -14.28 47.28
C ILE A 22 30.40 -13.64 47.40
N PRO A 23 30.65 -12.51 46.70
CA PRO A 23 31.90 -11.77 46.85
C PRO A 23 31.95 -11.08 48.22
N GLU A 24 33.06 -11.21 48.92
CA GLU A 24 33.28 -10.59 50.23
C GLU A 24 34.73 -10.09 50.36
N GLN A 25 34.94 -8.96 51.03
CA GLN A 25 36.26 -8.41 51.29
C GLN A 25 36.90 -9.02 52.54
N ASN A 26 38.21 -9.25 52.48
CA ASN A 26 39.00 -9.52 53.68
C ASN A 26 39.39 -8.22 54.40
N LYS A 27 40.06 -8.35 55.55
CA LYS A 27 40.59 -7.22 56.32
C LYS A 27 41.58 -6.33 55.57
N LYS A 28 42.16 -6.81 54.46
CA LYS A 28 43.08 -6.07 53.58
C LYS A 28 42.34 -5.40 52.41
N GLY A 29 41.02 -5.45 52.35
CA GLY A 29 40.20 -4.87 51.28
C GLY A 29 40.15 -5.67 49.98
N LEU A 30 40.78 -6.85 49.93
CA LEU A 30 40.74 -7.73 48.76
C LEU A 30 39.49 -8.60 48.79
N PHE A 31 38.86 -8.77 47.63
CA PHE A 31 37.70 -9.63 47.44
C PHE A 31 38.09 -11.08 47.17
N GLY A 32 37.34 -11.99 47.79
CA GLY A 32 37.26 -13.41 47.45
C GLY A 32 35.81 -13.85 47.41
N TYR A 33 35.55 -15.16 47.38
CA TYR A 33 34.19 -15.71 47.36
C TYR A 33 33.96 -16.77 48.43
N LYS A 34 32.82 -16.68 49.09
CA LYS A 34 32.34 -17.68 50.06
C LYS A 34 31.01 -18.25 49.60
N LYS A 35 30.71 -19.47 50.04
CA LYS A 35 29.35 -20.02 49.92
C LYS A 35 28.43 -19.22 50.84
N THR A 36 27.19 -18.97 50.41
CA THR A 36 26.15 -18.37 51.26
C THR A 36 26.11 -19.07 52.63
N ASN A 37 26.19 -18.28 53.71
CA ASN A 37 26.18 -18.74 55.11
C ASN A 37 27.39 -19.58 55.55
N SER A 38 28.49 -19.60 54.79
CA SER A 38 29.78 -20.19 55.21
C SER A 38 30.79 -19.11 55.58
N LYS A 39 31.64 -19.39 56.58
CA LYS A 39 32.79 -18.54 56.92
C LYS A 39 34.02 -18.87 56.06
N ASP A 40 34.02 -20.02 55.39
CA ASP A 40 35.16 -20.51 54.62
C ASP A 40 35.22 -19.90 53.22
N TRP A 41 36.44 -19.55 52.80
CA TRP A 41 36.73 -19.09 51.45
C TRP A 41 36.75 -20.26 50.47
N ILE A 42 35.88 -20.22 49.47
CA ILE A 42 35.95 -21.13 48.31
C ILE A 42 36.96 -20.59 47.31
N ILE A 43 36.92 -19.28 47.06
CA ILE A 43 37.95 -18.55 46.31
C ILE A 43 38.60 -17.57 47.29
N LYS A 44 39.91 -17.74 47.51
CA LYS A 44 40.64 -16.92 48.49
C LYS A 44 40.65 -15.44 48.06
N PRO A 45 40.70 -14.49 49.00
CA PRO A 45 40.67 -13.07 48.67
C PRO A 45 41.93 -12.58 47.97
N THR A 46 41.83 -12.33 46.66
CA THR A 46 42.96 -11.93 45.80
C THR A 46 42.61 -10.79 44.84
N PHE A 47 41.34 -10.45 44.69
CA PHE A 47 40.88 -9.47 43.69
C PHE A 47 40.73 -8.07 44.31
N GLN A 48 41.05 -7.02 43.56
CA GLN A 48 40.83 -5.64 44.02
C GLN A 48 39.33 -5.30 44.01
N GLN A 49 38.59 -5.85 43.05
CA GLN A 49 37.13 -5.76 42.96
C GLN A 49 36.57 -7.07 42.40
N ALA A 50 35.34 -7.42 42.78
CA ALA A 50 34.69 -8.65 42.34
C ALA A 50 33.16 -8.47 42.31
N LYS A 51 32.50 -8.90 41.23
CA LYS A 51 31.04 -8.91 41.08
C LYS A 51 30.45 -10.26 41.50
N LYS A 52 29.14 -10.31 41.75
CA LYS A 52 28.45 -11.60 42.01
C LYS A 52 28.48 -12.46 40.75
N PHE A 53 28.46 -13.79 40.94
CA PHE A 53 28.30 -14.72 39.83
C PHE A 53 26.95 -14.48 39.13
N GLY A 54 26.96 -14.39 37.80
CA GLY A 54 25.78 -14.06 36.99
C GLY A 54 25.34 -12.59 37.04
N GLU A 55 26.08 -11.70 37.73
CA GLU A 55 25.80 -10.26 37.70
C GLU A 55 26.17 -9.65 36.34
N SER A 56 25.67 -8.44 36.07
CA SER A 56 25.94 -7.67 34.85
C SER A 56 25.47 -8.31 33.55
N GLY A 57 24.70 -9.42 33.63
CA GLY A 57 24.17 -10.19 32.49
C GLY A 57 24.95 -11.48 32.20
N LEU A 58 25.98 -11.80 32.99
CA LEU A 58 26.80 -13.00 32.80
C LEU A 58 26.01 -14.30 33.01
N ASP A 59 26.55 -15.41 32.50
CA ASP A 59 26.12 -16.72 32.98
C ASP A 59 26.47 -16.91 34.46
N THR A 60 25.64 -17.67 35.19
CA THR A 60 25.84 -17.91 36.63
C THR A 60 27.12 -18.70 36.95
N SER A 61 27.77 -19.29 35.94
CA SER A 61 29.09 -19.90 36.04
C SER A 61 30.25 -18.90 36.11
N PHE A 62 30.01 -17.63 35.78
CA PHE A 62 31.04 -16.60 35.65
C PHE A 62 30.82 -15.37 36.54
N ALA A 63 31.91 -14.73 36.93
CA ALA A 63 31.92 -13.44 37.60
C ALA A 63 33.03 -12.52 37.07
N LEU A 64 32.78 -11.22 37.08
CA LEU A 64 33.80 -10.21 36.79
C LEU A 64 34.70 -10.00 38.00
N ALA A 65 36.01 -10.03 37.80
CA ALA A 65 36.99 -9.75 38.83
C ALA A 65 38.09 -8.83 38.31
N LYS A 66 38.57 -7.94 39.18
CA LYS A 66 39.57 -6.92 38.86
C LYS A 66 40.90 -7.25 39.53
N GLN A 67 41.98 -7.28 38.76
CA GLN A 67 43.34 -7.45 39.27
C GLN A 67 44.30 -6.54 38.50
N LYS A 68 45.24 -5.91 39.22
CA LYS A 68 46.14 -4.88 38.66
C LYS A 68 45.40 -3.79 37.88
N ASN A 69 44.25 -3.36 38.42
CA ASN A 69 43.34 -2.37 37.84
C ASN A 69 42.70 -2.76 36.50
N LEU A 70 42.78 -4.03 36.08
CA LEU A 70 42.15 -4.53 34.86
C LEU A 70 41.09 -5.60 35.19
N TRP A 71 39.98 -5.56 34.47
CA TRP A 71 38.88 -6.51 34.53
C TRP A 71 39.15 -7.75 33.68
N GLY A 72 38.75 -8.89 34.22
CA GLY A 72 38.66 -10.18 33.53
C GLY A 72 37.47 -10.98 34.06
N ILE A 73 37.35 -12.23 33.62
CA ILE A 73 36.27 -13.14 34.01
C ILE A 73 36.87 -14.37 34.69
N ILE A 74 36.27 -14.76 35.81
CA ILE A 74 36.62 -15.98 36.54
C ILE A 74 35.47 -16.99 36.55
N ASN A 75 35.80 -18.28 36.59
CA ASN A 75 34.84 -19.35 36.81
C ASN A 75 34.61 -19.61 38.32
N LYS A 76 33.71 -20.53 38.67
CA LYS A 76 33.42 -20.90 40.07
C LYS A 76 34.58 -21.52 40.86
N LYS A 77 35.67 -21.91 40.17
CA LYS A 77 36.92 -22.37 40.82
C LYS A 77 37.88 -21.20 41.11
N GLY A 78 37.58 -19.99 40.65
CA GLY A 78 38.46 -18.82 40.74
C GLY A 78 39.54 -18.79 39.66
N GLU A 79 39.47 -19.67 38.66
CA GLU A 79 40.38 -19.67 37.51
C GLU A 79 39.92 -18.62 36.50
N TRP A 80 40.87 -17.94 35.86
CA TRP A 80 40.59 -16.96 34.82
C TRP A 80 40.05 -17.64 33.56
N ALA A 81 38.79 -17.41 33.25
CA ALA A 81 38.20 -17.71 31.96
C ALA A 81 38.56 -16.64 30.92
N LEU A 82 38.72 -15.39 31.36
CA LEU A 82 39.30 -14.29 30.59
C LEU A 82 40.27 -13.54 31.51
N LYS A 83 41.55 -13.49 31.15
CA LYS A 83 42.57 -12.83 31.98
C LYS A 83 42.27 -11.33 32.13
N PRO A 84 42.64 -10.71 33.28
CA PRO A 84 42.39 -9.29 33.53
C PRO A 84 43.18 -8.44 32.54
N THR A 85 42.47 -7.89 31.55
CA THR A 85 43.06 -7.22 30.37
C THR A 85 42.38 -5.88 30.05
N TYR A 86 41.17 -5.65 30.56
CA TYR A 86 40.31 -4.54 30.12
C TYR A 86 40.16 -3.47 31.19
N ASP A 87 40.15 -2.21 30.79
CA ASP A 87 39.98 -1.10 31.74
C ASP A 87 38.56 -1.08 32.31
N ASP A 88 37.58 -1.46 31.48
CA ASP A 88 36.14 -1.44 31.80
C ASP A 88 35.30 -2.36 30.90
N PHE A 89 34.00 -2.41 31.14
CA PHE A 89 33.04 -3.25 30.42
C PHE A 89 31.67 -2.55 30.31
N ASN A 90 30.97 -2.67 29.17
CA ASN A 90 29.56 -2.23 29.10
C ASN A 90 28.60 -3.33 29.52
N LYS A 91 27.39 -2.90 29.85
CA LYS A 91 26.23 -3.75 30.09
C LYS A 91 25.97 -4.69 28.90
N ILE A 92 25.65 -5.93 29.26
CA ILE A 92 25.36 -7.08 28.39
C ILE A 92 24.04 -6.88 27.64
N VAL A 93 24.06 -7.06 26.31
CA VAL A 93 22.84 -7.17 25.49
C VAL A 93 22.40 -8.63 25.51
N HIS A 94 21.15 -8.83 25.94
CA HIS A 94 20.47 -10.12 25.89
C HIS A 94 20.03 -10.36 24.45
N LEU A 95 20.70 -11.28 23.76
CA LEU A 95 20.23 -11.83 22.50
C LEU A 95 19.44 -13.10 22.81
N LYS A 96 18.33 -13.34 22.10
CA LYS A 96 17.31 -14.39 22.39
C LYS A 96 17.82 -15.62 23.16
N GLU A 97 18.80 -16.36 22.60
CA GLU A 97 19.38 -17.58 23.20
C GLU A 97 20.85 -17.45 23.62
N MET A 98 21.49 -16.29 23.40
CA MET A 98 22.92 -16.08 23.63
C MET A 98 23.19 -14.85 24.50
N LYS A 99 24.16 -14.95 25.41
CA LYS A 99 24.63 -13.81 26.21
C LYS A 99 25.90 -13.25 25.58
N SER A 100 25.93 -11.94 25.36
CA SER A 100 27.10 -11.26 24.80
C SER A 100 27.72 -10.29 25.80
N ILE A 101 29.05 -10.17 25.79
CA ILE A 101 29.77 -9.25 26.65
C ILE A 101 30.68 -8.38 25.79
N ILE A 102 30.55 -7.08 25.97
CA ILE A 102 31.44 -6.09 25.34
C ILE A 102 32.41 -5.58 26.40
N PHE A 103 33.69 -5.87 26.22
CA PHE A 103 34.75 -5.32 27.05
C PHE A 103 35.39 -4.12 26.37
N TYR A 104 35.69 -3.07 27.12
CA TYR A 104 36.35 -1.87 26.60
C TYR A 104 37.81 -1.78 27.06
N ASN A 105 38.64 -1.31 26.15
CA ASN A 105 39.95 -0.76 26.41
C ASN A 105 39.87 0.75 26.17
N TYR A 106 40.18 1.57 27.18
CA TYR A 106 39.93 3.01 27.12
C TYR A 106 41.03 3.78 26.39
N ASN A 107 42.17 3.16 26.09
CA ASN A 107 43.27 3.86 25.43
C ASN A 107 44.00 3.02 24.35
N PRO A 108 43.64 3.19 23.06
CA PRO A 108 42.56 4.04 22.54
C PRO A 108 41.18 3.40 22.76
N PHE A 109 40.09 4.17 22.81
CA PHE A 109 38.73 3.66 23.05
C PHE A 109 38.32 2.61 22.01
N TYR A 110 38.46 1.35 22.37
CA TYR A 110 38.18 0.19 21.55
C TYR A 110 37.50 -0.88 22.38
N ALA A 111 36.72 -1.72 21.71
CA ALA A 111 35.99 -2.80 22.32
C ALA A 111 36.41 -4.14 21.74
N ASP A 112 36.39 -5.15 22.59
CA ASP A 112 36.41 -6.56 22.22
C ASP A 112 35.05 -7.17 22.58
N LEU A 113 34.39 -7.81 21.61
CA LEU A 113 33.16 -8.56 21.86
C LEU A 113 33.49 -10.03 22.16
N PHE A 114 32.87 -10.55 23.20
CA PHE A 114 32.91 -11.96 23.58
C PHE A 114 31.48 -12.50 23.67
N LEU A 115 31.31 -13.77 23.31
CA LEU A 115 30.05 -14.48 23.48
C LEU A 115 30.19 -15.47 24.64
N VAL A 116 29.09 -15.70 25.36
CA VAL A 116 29.02 -16.72 26.41
C VAL A 116 27.98 -17.75 26.04
N GLU A 117 28.45 -18.97 25.82
CA GLU A 117 27.62 -20.11 25.46
C GLU A 117 28.11 -21.34 26.23
N ASN A 118 27.20 -22.13 26.81
CA ASN A 118 27.53 -23.39 27.49
C ASN A 118 28.68 -23.29 28.51
N GLN A 119 28.69 -22.22 29.33
CA GLN A 119 29.75 -21.95 30.32
C GLN A 119 31.15 -21.80 29.71
N LYS A 120 31.25 -21.36 28.46
CA LYS A 120 32.50 -21.01 27.78
C LYS A 120 32.43 -19.58 27.30
N ILE A 121 33.59 -18.91 27.32
CA ILE A 121 33.78 -17.61 26.68
C ILE A 121 34.30 -17.89 25.27
N ILE A 122 33.60 -17.38 24.28
CA ILE A 122 33.93 -17.51 22.86
C ILE A 122 34.43 -16.15 22.39
N GLU A 123 35.65 -16.11 21.87
CA GLU A 123 36.20 -14.91 21.25
C GLU A 123 35.52 -14.66 19.90
N THR A 124 35.14 -13.41 19.63
CA THR A 124 34.61 -13.03 18.33
C THR A 124 35.70 -12.39 17.46
N PRO A 125 35.47 -12.28 16.14
CA PRO A 125 36.31 -11.47 15.26
C PRO A 125 36.30 -9.96 15.63
N LEU A 126 35.38 -9.47 16.46
CA LEU A 126 35.30 -8.04 16.82
C LEU A 126 36.31 -7.71 17.92
N LYS A 127 37.57 -7.56 17.54
CA LYS A 127 38.65 -7.17 18.43
C LYS A 127 39.20 -5.80 18.06
N LYS A 128 39.41 -4.97 19.08
CA LYS A 128 39.96 -3.62 18.95
C LYS A 128 39.16 -2.75 17.98
N CYS A 129 37.83 -2.92 18.00
CA CYS A 129 36.89 -2.22 17.13
C CYS A 129 36.26 -1.04 17.87
N LYS A 130 35.93 0.05 17.18
CA LYS A 130 35.03 1.07 17.74
C LYS A 130 33.62 0.50 17.67
N TYR A 131 33.11 0.06 18.81
CA TYR A 131 31.72 -0.41 18.91
C TYR A 131 30.78 0.77 18.73
N LEU A 132 29.77 0.60 17.88
CA LEU A 132 28.88 1.69 17.49
C LEU A 132 27.42 1.44 17.90
N ASP A 133 26.84 0.30 17.53
CA ASP A 133 25.41 0.05 17.75
C ASP A 133 25.04 -1.44 17.64
N ILE A 134 23.86 -1.82 18.13
CA ILE A 134 23.26 -3.17 17.98
C ILE A 134 21.82 -3.06 17.49
N PHE A 135 21.48 -3.86 16.49
CA PHE A 135 20.10 -4.15 16.13
C PHE A 135 19.55 -5.29 16.97
N GLU A 136 19.04 -4.97 18.16
CA GLU A 136 18.61 -5.97 19.16
C GLU A 136 17.56 -6.94 18.62
N GLN A 137 16.66 -6.50 17.73
CA GLN A 137 15.62 -7.34 17.12
C GLN A 137 16.19 -8.49 16.26
N TYR A 138 17.34 -8.26 15.62
CA TYR A 138 17.93 -9.16 14.62
C TYR A 138 19.21 -9.84 15.09
N ASP A 139 19.65 -9.52 16.31
CA ASP A 139 20.89 -9.99 16.90
C ASP A 139 22.14 -9.62 16.07
N VAL A 140 22.11 -8.47 15.36
CA VAL A 140 23.20 -7.98 14.50
C VAL A 140 23.97 -6.85 15.18
N TYR A 141 25.28 -7.01 15.29
CA TYR A 141 26.22 -6.03 15.80
C TYR A 141 26.76 -5.17 14.66
N ILE A 142 26.79 -3.84 14.87
CA ILE A 142 27.48 -2.91 13.99
C ILE A 142 28.74 -2.42 14.69
N PHE A 143 29.85 -2.58 14.01
CA PHE A 143 31.14 -2.12 14.51
C PHE A 143 31.91 -1.39 13.41
N LYS A 144 32.78 -0.50 13.86
CA LYS A 144 33.69 0.25 13.00
C LYS A 144 35.11 -0.22 13.25
N GLU A 145 35.78 -0.70 12.21
CA GLU A 145 37.18 -1.11 12.31
C GLU A 145 38.13 0.10 12.35
N ARG A 146 39.42 -0.17 12.57
CA ARG A 146 40.46 0.88 12.66
C ARG A 146 40.67 1.64 11.35
N ASN A 147 40.32 1.03 10.23
CA ASN A 147 40.30 1.67 8.91
C ASN A 147 39.06 2.55 8.69
N ASP A 148 38.23 2.75 9.72
CA ASP A 148 37.00 3.55 9.68
C ASP A 148 35.91 3.00 8.74
N GLU A 149 35.94 1.70 8.43
CA GLU A 149 34.86 1.02 7.72
C GLU A 149 33.86 0.37 8.69
N PHE A 150 32.60 0.29 8.25
CA PHE A 150 31.49 -0.33 8.97
C PHE A 150 31.32 -1.80 8.56
N TYR A 151 31.00 -2.61 9.57
CA TYR A 151 30.80 -4.04 9.44
C TYR A 151 29.61 -4.49 10.29
N PHE A 152 28.91 -5.50 9.78
CA PHE A 152 27.75 -6.15 10.38
C PHE A 152 28.15 -7.58 10.74
N PHE A 153 27.95 -7.95 12.00
CA PHE A 153 28.29 -9.26 12.51
C PHE A 153 27.09 -9.88 13.22
N LYS A 154 26.84 -11.16 12.98
CA LYS A 154 25.88 -11.97 13.72
C LYS A 154 26.61 -13.21 14.24
N PRO A 155 26.45 -13.58 15.52
CA PRO A 155 27.19 -14.69 16.15
C PRO A 155 27.21 -16.02 15.39
N ASP A 156 26.09 -16.39 14.78
CA ASP A 156 25.87 -17.65 14.07
C ASP A 156 26.15 -17.55 12.56
N LYS A 157 26.56 -16.37 12.05
CA LYS A 157 26.73 -16.11 10.61
C LYS A 157 28.03 -15.40 10.28
N GLN A 158 28.26 -15.21 8.99
CA GLN A 158 29.42 -14.52 8.45
C GLN A 158 29.33 -13.00 8.69
N ILE A 159 30.48 -12.34 8.84
CA ILE A 159 30.59 -10.88 8.82
C ILE A 159 30.38 -10.35 7.41
N ILE A 160 29.56 -9.31 7.26
CA ILE A 160 29.40 -8.54 6.02
C ILE A 160 29.88 -7.12 6.29
N GLY A 161 30.73 -6.55 5.43
CA GLY A 161 31.24 -5.20 5.69
C GLY A 161 32.24 -4.66 4.68
N GLY A 162 33.05 -3.73 5.18
CA GLY A 162 33.90 -2.88 4.37
C GLY A 162 33.11 -1.74 3.75
N TYR A 163 32.16 -1.17 4.50
CA TYR A 163 31.33 -0.06 4.05
C TYR A 163 31.87 1.27 4.56
N ASP A 164 31.88 2.29 3.70
CA ASP A 164 32.25 3.66 4.06
C ASP A 164 31.18 4.32 4.94
N THR A 165 29.91 3.94 4.73
CA THR A 165 28.74 4.40 5.47
C THR A 165 27.59 3.40 5.29
N TYR A 166 26.54 3.51 6.10
CA TYR A 166 25.33 2.71 5.93
C TYR A 166 24.07 3.53 6.27
N PHE A 167 22.94 3.08 5.76
CA PHE A 167 21.61 3.59 6.05
C PHE A 167 20.79 2.50 6.73
N ASN A 168 20.14 2.84 7.84
CA ASN A 168 19.28 1.94 8.59
C ASN A 168 17.84 2.02 8.05
N GLY A 169 17.32 0.88 7.58
CA GLY A 169 15.95 0.73 7.10
C GLY A 169 14.99 0.06 8.10
N GLY A 170 15.43 -0.19 9.33
CA GLY A 170 14.68 -0.94 10.34
C GLY A 170 14.98 -2.44 10.24
N ASN A 171 14.39 -3.12 9.27
CA ASN A 171 14.57 -4.56 9.02
C ASN A 171 15.70 -4.89 8.02
N PHE A 172 16.24 -3.88 7.34
CA PHE A 172 17.37 -3.99 6.44
C PHE A 172 18.37 -2.85 6.68
N ALA A 173 19.55 -2.96 6.08
CA ALA A 173 20.50 -1.85 5.97
C ALA A 173 20.96 -1.68 4.51
N ILE A 174 21.31 -0.46 4.12
CA ILE A 174 21.98 -0.20 2.83
C ILE A 174 23.39 0.27 3.11
N GLY A 175 24.38 -0.57 2.82
CA GLY A 175 25.79 -0.23 2.97
C GLY A 175 26.36 0.41 1.71
N LYS A 176 27.19 1.44 1.83
CA LYS A 176 27.91 2.05 0.71
C LYS A 176 29.36 1.55 0.69
N LYS A 177 29.81 0.98 -0.42
CA LYS A 177 31.15 0.44 -0.61
C LYS A 177 31.65 0.73 -2.01
N ASN A 178 32.86 1.26 -2.15
CA ASN A 178 33.49 1.58 -3.44
C ASN A 178 32.59 2.44 -4.35
N GLY A 179 31.86 3.39 -3.76
CA GLY A 179 30.96 4.28 -4.48
C GLY A 179 29.61 3.68 -4.89
N ARG A 180 29.37 2.38 -4.63
CA ARG A 180 28.11 1.69 -4.89
C ARG A 180 27.41 1.31 -3.58
N TYR A 181 26.17 0.84 -3.67
CA TYR A 181 25.34 0.49 -2.54
C TYR A 181 24.96 -1.00 -2.58
N GLU A 182 24.86 -1.63 -1.42
CA GLU A 182 24.44 -3.02 -1.25
C GLU A 182 23.32 -3.07 -0.21
N TRP A 183 22.25 -3.81 -0.53
CA TRP A 183 21.15 -4.07 0.41
C TRP A 183 21.49 -5.28 1.26
N ILE A 184 21.35 -5.14 2.57
CA ILE A 184 21.70 -6.13 3.57
C ILE A 184 20.42 -6.49 4.32
N ASP A 185 19.97 -7.74 4.16
CA ASP A 185 18.94 -8.32 5.01
C ASP A 185 19.53 -8.53 6.40
N LEU A 186 18.99 -7.89 7.44
CA LEU A 186 19.51 -7.99 8.80
C LEU A 186 19.09 -9.27 9.52
N GLU A 187 17.96 -9.86 9.16
CA GLU A 187 17.51 -11.13 9.75
C GLU A 187 18.41 -12.28 9.26
N MET A 188 18.61 -12.33 7.94
CA MET A 188 19.44 -13.32 7.29
C MET A 188 20.94 -13.00 7.35
N LEU A 189 21.32 -11.74 7.59
CA LEU A 189 22.68 -11.22 7.41
C LEU A 189 23.28 -11.66 6.07
N THR A 190 22.59 -11.29 4.98
CA THR A 190 22.98 -11.61 3.60
C THR A 190 22.82 -10.40 2.69
N ILE A 191 23.62 -10.32 1.63
CA ILE A 191 23.41 -9.32 0.57
C ILE A 191 22.23 -9.76 -0.28
N HIS A 192 21.28 -8.85 -0.54
CA HIS A 192 20.12 -9.13 -1.38
C HIS A 192 20.54 -9.56 -2.79
N PRO A 193 19.85 -10.52 -3.46
CA PRO A 193 20.26 -11.05 -4.76
C PRO A 193 20.35 -10.04 -5.91
N ILE A 194 19.81 -8.83 -5.76
CA ILE A 194 20.04 -7.75 -6.75
C ILE A 194 21.52 -7.33 -6.82
N GLY A 195 22.30 -7.62 -5.78
CA GLY A 195 23.70 -7.24 -5.67
C GLY A 195 23.90 -5.73 -5.52
N ALA A 196 25.08 -5.25 -5.91
CA ALA A 196 25.41 -3.83 -5.81
C ALA A 196 24.64 -2.98 -6.84
N PHE A 197 24.17 -1.82 -6.39
CA PHE A 197 23.44 -0.83 -7.20
C PHE A 197 24.07 0.56 -7.07
N ASP A 198 23.75 1.44 -8.01
CA ASP A 198 24.47 2.70 -8.22
C ASP A 198 23.92 3.81 -7.34
N ASN A 199 22.60 3.83 -7.13
CA ASN A 199 21.92 4.82 -6.29
C ASN A 199 20.55 4.32 -5.82
N PHE A 200 20.00 4.96 -4.79
CA PHE A 200 18.65 4.71 -4.34
C PHE A 200 17.96 5.98 -3.81
N LYS A 201 16.64 5.94 -3.74
CA LYS A 201 15.81 7.00 -3.16
C LYS A 201 14.60 6.40 -2.46
N TYR A 202 14.36 6.81 -1.22
CA TYR A 202 13.10 6.52 -0.53
C TYR A 202 11.93 7.23 -1.22
N ILE A 203 10.88 6.47 -1.52
CA ILE A 203 9.65 6.94 -2.16
C ILE A 203 8.45 6.35 -1.42
N VAL A 204 7.69 7.19 -0.72
CA VAL A 204 6.60 6.74 0.17
C VAL A 204 7.15 5.77 1.22
N ASN A 205 6.79 4.48 1.16
CA ASN A 205 7.27 3.40 2.04
C ASN A 205 8.15 2.37 1.29
N ASP A 206 8.59 2.71 0.07
CA ASP A 206 9.39 1.84 -0.79
C ASP A 206 10.70 2.52 -1.19
N ILE A 207 11.52 1.80 -1.94
CA ILE A 207 12.83 2.26 -2.38
C ILE A 207 12.94 2.15 -3.90
N LEU A 208 13.16 3.30 -4.53
CA LEU A 208 13.55 3.38 -5.94
C LEU A 208 15.05 3.08 -6.04
N ILE A 209 15.41 2.00 -6.71
CA ILE A 209 16.80 1.60 -6.96
C ILE A 209 17.20 1.95 -8.38
N THR A 210 18.44 2.41 -8.56
CA THR A 210 19.10 2.57 -9.86
C THR A 210 20.30 1.64 -9.94
N GLN A 211 20.33 0.76 -10.94
CA GLN A 211 21.40 -0.20 -11.18
C GLN A 211 21.70 -0.31 -12.68
N ASN A 212 22.96 -0.11 -13.06
CA ASN A 212 23.43 -0.10 -14.45
C ASN A 212 22.59 0.83 -15.35
N GLY A 213 22.20 2.00 -14.81
CA GLY A 213 21.35 2.98 -15.49
C GLY A 213 19.86 2.60 -15.61
N LYS A 214 19.45 1.41 -15.13
CA LYS A 214 18.05 0.98 -15.06
C LYS A 214 17.48 1.19 -13.67
N LYS A 215 16.16 1.34 -13.58
CA LYS A 215 15.42 1.66 -12.36
C LYS A 215 14.37 0.59 -12.08
N GLY A 216 14.15 0.35 -10.79
CA GLY A 216 13.11 -0.52 -10.26
C GLY A 216 12.69 -0.08 -8.86
N ILE A 217 11.62 -0.67 -8.32
CA ILE A 217 11.13 -0.40 -6.97
C ILE A 217 11.19 -1.67 -6.15
N LEU A 218 11.75 -1.57 -4.95
CA LEU A 218 11.72 -2.62 -3.94
C LEU A 218 10.90 -2.14 -2.75
N SER A 219 10.14 -3.05 -2.13
CA SER A 219 9.48 -2.77 -0.86
C SER A 219 10.46 -2.81 0.31
N ASP A 220 10.08 -2.21 1.43
CA ASP A 220 10.75 -2.36 2.73
C ASP A 220 10.91 -3.83 3.19
N GLN A 221 10.04 -4.73 2.72
CA GLN A 221 10.12 -6.18 2.94
C GLN A 221 11.02 -6.92 1.94
N ASP A 222 11.90 -6.22 1.23
CA ASP A 222 12.89 -6.81 0.33
C ASP A 222 12.30 -7.58 -0.88
N ASN A 223 11.13 -7.16 -1.37
CA ASN A 223 10.50 -7.72 -2.56
C ASN A 223 10.59 -6.73 -3.72
N ILE A 224 10.96 -7.21 -4.90
CA ILE A 224 10.95 -6.40 -6.13
C ILE A 224 9.50 -6.18 -6.57
N GLN A 225 9.01 -4.96 -6.40
CA GLN A 225 7.65 -4.53 -6.76
C GLN A 225 7.56 -4.08 -8.23
N ILE A 226 8.57 -3.34 -8.68
CA ILE A 226 8.76 -2.98 -10.08
C ILE A 226 10.16 -3.46 -10.51
N PRO A 227 10.29 -4.34 -11.52
CA PRO A 227 11.58 -4.88 -11.96
C PRO A 227 12.60 -3.80 -12.35
N ILE A 228 13.89 -4.06 -12.11
CA ILE A 228 14.99 -3.13 -12.40
C ILE A 228 15.35 -3.18 -13.90
N GLU A 229 14.45 -2.70 -14.75
CA GLU A 229 14.60 -2.75 -16.21
C GLU A 229 14.16 -1.47 -16.94
N TYR A 230 13.67 -0.47 -16.20
CA TYR A 230 13.12 0.77 -16.76
C TYR A 230 14.18 1.85 -16.83
N ASP A 231 14.16 2.66 -17.88
CA ASP A 231 15.03 3.84 -18.01
C ASP A 231 14.61 4.96 -17.03
N GLU A 232 13.30 5.06 -16.82
CA GLU A 232 12.70 6.08 -15.96
C GLU A 232 11.50 5.52 -15.19
N ILE A 233 11.35 5.96 -13.94
CA ILE A 233 10.18 5.73 -13.10
C ILE A 233 9.85 7.06 -12.42
N THR A 234 8.62 7.54 -12.58
CA THR A 234 8.12 8.78 -11.96
C THR A 234 6.81 8.54 -11.24
N LEU A 235 6.67 9.11 -10.04
CA LEU A 235 5.48 9.04 -9.20
C LEU A 235 4.67 10.34 -9.35
N GLU A 236 3.39 10.27 -9.73
CA GLU A 236 2.55 11.46 -9.93
C GLU A 236 1.74 11.84 -8.68
N ASN A 237 1.22 10.86 -7.93
CA ASN A 237 0.48 11.10 -6.69
C ASN A 237 1.28 10.62 -5.49
N LYS A 238 1.25 11.38 -4.39
CA LYS A 238 1.63 10.86 -3.07
C LYS A 238 0.32 10.43 -2.42
N SER A 239 0.21 9.17 -2.01
CA SER A 239 -0.90 8.75 -1.17
C SER A 239 -0.92 9.60 0.11
N ASP A 240 -1.79 10.60 0.14
CA ASP A 240 -2.16 11.30 1.36
C ASP A 240 -3.15 10.41 2.15
N GLU A 241 -3.39 10.71 3.42
CA GLU A 241 -4.21 9.91 4.37
C GLU A 241 -5.66 9.59 3.89
N GLU A 242 -6.08 10.15 2.75
CA GLU A 242 -7.37 9.98 2.09
C GLU A 242 -7.47 8.71 1.21
N GLY A 243 -6.40 7.93 1.07
CA GLY A 243 -6.46 6.61 0.39
C GLY A 243 -6.37 6.67 -1.14
N ASN A 244 -5.69 7.68 -1.69
CA ASN A 244 -5.39 7.75 -3.12
C ASN A 244 -4.31 6.73 -3.51
N GLU A 245 -4.50 6.06 -4.65
CA GLU A 245 -3.54 5.11 -5.23
C GLU A 245 -2.29 5.83 -5.77
N ASP A 246 -1.12 5.27 -5.50
CA ASP A 246 0.14 5.77 -6.07
C ASP A 246 0.25 5.33 -7.54
N ILE A 247 0.47 6.30 -8.43
CA ILE A 247 0.58 6.08 -9.88
C ILE A 247 2.03 6.24 -10.30
N PHE A 248 2.62 5.15 -10.79
CA PHE A 248 3.99 5.10 -11.29
C PHE A 248 3.98 5.04 -12.82
N PHE A 249 4.48 6.09 -13.45
CA PHE A 249 4.78 6.07 -14.89
C PHE A 249 6.17 5.49 -15.09
N VAL A 250 6.28 4.57 -16.03
CA VAL A 250 7.53 3.87 -16.33
C VAL A 250 7.87 4.03 -17.79
N THR A 251 9.15 4.19 -18.09
CA THR A 251 9.67 4.27 -19.46
C THR A 251 10.70 3.15 -19.68
N LYS A 252 10.53 2.36 -20.75
CA LYS A 252 11.47 1.32 -21.19
C LYS A 252 11.65 1.42 -22.70
N ASN A 253 12.87 1.67 -23.17
CA ASN A 253 13.22 1.81 -24.58
C ASN A 253 12.33 2.85 -25.31
N ASN A 254 12.15 4.02 -24.70
CA ASN A 254 11.25 5.11 -25.16
C ASN A 254 9.75 4.78 -25.19
N LEU A 255 9.34 3.59 -24.73
CA LEU A 255 7.94 3.21 -24.56
C LEU A 255 7.51 3.38 -23.12
N LYS A 256 6.30 3.91 -22.94
CA LYS A 256 5.71 4.28 -21.66
C LYS A 256 4.70 3.22 -21.21
N GLY A 257 4.60 3.06 -19.90
CA GLY A 257 3.62 2.21 -19.21
C GLY A 257 3.21 2.82 -17.88
N ILE A 258 2.30 2.16 -17.17
CA ILE A 258 1.79 2.59 -15.87
C ILE A 258 1.70 1.40 -14.92
N PHE A 259 2.24 1.57 -13.72
CA PHE A 259 1.97 0.72 -12.56
C PHE A 259 1.10 1.49 -11.56
N LEU A 260 0.20 0.76 -10.90
CA LEU A 260 -0.56 1.25 -9.75
C LEU A 260 -0.10 0.52 -8.50
N LYS A 261 -0.05 1.25 -7.39
CA LYS A 261 0.03 0.66 -6.06
C LYS A 261 -1.23 1.00 -5.28
N ASP A 262 -2.01 -0.02 -4.98
CA ASP A 262 -3.14 0.05 -4.05
C ASP A 262 -2.69 -0.51 -2.70
N SER A 263 -2.57 0.37 -1.71
CA SER A 263 -2.07 0.07 -0.37
C SER A 263 -0.66 -0.53 -0.38
N SER A 264 -0.53 -1.84 -0.58
CA SER A 264 0.75 -2.56 -0.67
C SER A 264 0.88 -3.42 -1.94
N VAL A 265 -0.12 -3.41 -2.82
CA VAL A 265 -0.17 -4.28 -4.00
C VAL A 265 0.17 -3.50 -5.25
N TYR A 266 1.24 -3.90 -5.92
CA TYR A 266 1.63 -3.36 -7.22
C TYR A 266 0.97 -4.14 -8.35
N SER A 267 0.47 -3.42 -9.36
CA SER A 267 -0.08 -4.02 -10.57
C SER A 267 0.29 -3.20 -11.80
N ALA A 268 0.70 -3.90 -12.87
CA ALA A 268 0.92 -3.27 -14.17
C ALA A 268 -0.45 -2.95 -14.79
N LEU A 269 -0.82 -1.67 -14.81
CA LEU A 269 -2.07 -1.20 -15.40
C LEU A 269 -1.95 -1.08 -16.92
N LEU A 270 -0.86 -0.48 -17.39
CA LEU A 270 -0.51 -0.36 -18.81
C LEU A 270 0.92 -0.86 -19.00
N LYS A 271 1.10 -1.83 -19.90
CA LYS A 271 2.43 -2.33 -20.27
C LYS A 271 3.22 -1.23 -21.01
N THR A 272 4.55 -1.37 -21.04
CA THR A 272 5.46 -0.47 -21.78
C THR A 272 5.40 -0.68 -23.29
N GLU A 273 4.29 -0.28 -23.89
CA GLU A 273 4.02 -0.45 -25.32
C GLU A 273 3.54 0.83 -26.01
N TYR A 274 3.49 1.95 -25.29
CA TYR A 274 2.95 3.21 -25.80
C TYR A 274 4.06 4.22 -26.04
N SER A 275 4.16 4.83 -27.23
CA SER A 275 5.08 5.96 -27.46
C SER A 275 4.68 7.19 -26.66
N LYS A 276 3.38 7.31 -26.32
CA LYS A 276 2.80 8.47 -25.64
C LYS A 276 1.70 8.06 -24.66
N ILE A 277 1.75 8.64 -23.46
CA ILE A 277 0.70 8.56 -22.43
C ILE A 277 0.60 9.95 -21.82
N GLU A 278 -0.49 10.68 -22.09
CA GLU A 278 -0.66 12.07 -21.65
C GLU A 278 -2.10 12.35 -21.24
N LYS A 279 -2.29 13.09 -20.15
CA LYS A 279 -3.64 13.55 -19.76
C LYS A 279 -4.23 14.44 -20.85
N ILE A 280 -5.53 14.26 -21.11
CA ILE A 280 -6.24 15.14 -22.05
C ILE A 280 -6.37 16.57 -21.54
N SER A 281 -6.35 16.76 -20.21
CA SER A 281 -6.28 18.04 -19.53
C SER A 281 -5.77 17.84 -18.10
N PRO A 282 -5.22 18.86 -17.41
CA PRO A 282 -4.55 18.70 -16.11
C PRO A 282 -5.37 17.98 -15.04
N ASN A 283 -6.69 18.25 -15.00
CA ASN A 283 -7.62 17.69 -14.02
C ASN A 283 -8.39 16.48 -14.53
N SER A 284 -8.10 16.01 -15.75
CA SER A 284 -8.79 14.86 -16.32
C SER A 284 -8.18 13.55 -15.82
N SER A 285 -9.06 12.58 -15.56
CA SER A 285 -8.69 11.18 -15.35
C SER A 285 -8.54 10.42 -16.67
N ILE A 286 -8.67 11.08 -17.82
CA ILE A 286 -8.57 10.47 -19.14
C ILE A 286 -7.22 10.80 -19.77
N TYR A 287 -6.62 9.79 -20.37
CA TYR A 287 -5.32 9.85 -21.02
C TYR A 287 -5.43 9.53 -22.50
N PHE A 288 -4.77 10.33 -23.33
CA PHE A 288 -4.40 9.95 -24.69
C PHE A 288 -3.28 8.93 -24.65
N LEU A 289 -3.47 7.85 -25.41
CA LEU A 289 -2.46 6.84 -25.66
C LEU A 289 -2.05 6.88 -27.12
N GLU A 290 -0.77 6.67 -27.40
CA GLU A 290 -0.27 6.45 -28.75
C GLU A 290 0.54 5.15 -28.81
N LYS A 291 0.22 4.28 -29.77
CA LYS A 291 0.90 3.00 -30.01
C LYS A 291 1.00 2.81 -31.52
N ASN A 292 2.21 2.61 -32.04
CA ASN A 292 2.47 2.41 -33.47
C ASN A 292 1.83 3.49 -34.38
N GLY A 293 1.82 4.75 -33.94
CA GLY A 293 1.22 5.88 -34.67
C GLY A 293 -0.33 5.93 -34.63
N LYS A 294 -0.98 5.00 -33.94
CA LYS A 294 -2.43 5.00 -33.70
C LYS A 294 -2.73 5.53 -32.30
N LYS A 295 -3.86 6.21 -32.17
CA LYS A 295 -4.34 6.89 -30.95
C LYS A 295 -5.44 6.08 -30.27
N GLY A 296 -5.43 6.11 -28.95
CA GLY A 296 -6.48 5.55 -28.09
C GLY A 296 -6.77 6.45 -26.90
N LEU A 297 -7.78 6.06 -26.11
CA LEU A 297 -8.17 6.75 -24.89
C LEU A 297 -8.26 5.75 -23.73
N PHE A 298 -7.70 6.12 -22.58
CA PHE A 298 -7.74 5.33 -21.36
C PHE A 298 -8.31 6.15 -20.20
N SER A 299 -9.18 5.54 -19.40
CA SER A 299 -9.71 6.16 -18.18
C SER A 299 -8.99 5.62 -16.96
N MET A 300 -8.27 6.48 -16.26
CA MET A 300 -7.64 6.18 -14.97
C MET A 300 -8.69 5.99 -13.87
N LYS A 301 -9.75 6.82 -13.85
CA LYS A 301 -10.85 6.71 -12.86
C LYS A 301 -11.50 5.34 -12.89
N ASN A 302 -11.75 4.81 -14.09
CA ASN A 302 -12.41 3.51 -14.28
C ASN A 302 -11.43 2.36 -14.59
N LYS A 303 -10.12 2.65 -14.61
CA LYS A 303 -9.02 1.71 -14.92
C LYS A 303 -9.26 0.86 -16.18
N ARG A 304 -9.81 1.46 -17.23
CA ARG A 304 -10.18 0.73 -18.46
C ARG A 304 -9.90 1.51 -19.73
N MET A 305 -9.68 0.77 -20.81
CA MET A 305 -9.62 1.32 -22.16
C MET A 305 -10.99 1.87 -22.56
N LEU A 306 -11.04 3.12 -22.99
CA LEU A 306 -12.23 3.76 -23.56
C LEU A 306 -12.26 3.57 -25.07
N LEU A 307 -11.11 3.75 -25.72
CA LEU A 307 -10.87 3.49 -27.14
C LEU A 307 -9.51 2.82 -27.28
N THR A 308 -9.46 1.65 -27.92
CA THR A 308 -8.20 0.98 -28.24
C THR A 308 -7.36 1.84 -29.19
N PRO A 309 -6.01 1.75 -29.15
CA PRO A 309 -5.13 2.46 -30.08
C PRO A 309 -5.21 1.97 -31.54
N ASP A 310 -6.36 2.18 -32.19
CA ASP A 310 -6.61 1.78 -33.57
C ASP A 310 -6.89 2.97 -34.49
N TYR A 311 -7.00 4.18 -33.92
CA TYR A 311 -7.48 5.36 -34.63
C TYR A 311 -6.32 6.19 -35.17
N GLU A 312 -6.40 6.68 -36.42
CA GLU A 312 -5.43 7.67 -36.92
C GLU A 312 -5.57 9.01 -36.19
N ASN A 313 -6.82 9.38 -35.86
CA ASN A 313 -7.10 10.60 -35.13
C ASN A 313 -8.27 10.45 -34.15
N ILE A 314 -8.16 11.14 -33.01
CA ILE A 314 -9.22 11.28 -32.02
C ILE A 314 -9.23 12.75 -31.61
N GLN A 315 -10.34 13.43 -31.89
CA GLN A 315 -10.62 14.79 -31.48
C GLN A 315 -11.78 14.76 -30.48
N ILE A 316 -11.52 15.21 -29.25
CA ILE A 316 -12.57 15.35 -28.24
C ILE A 316 -13.44 16.56 -28.60
N LEU A 317 -14.76 16.40 -28.54
CA LEU A 317 -15.71 17.47 -28.78
C LEU A 317 -16.08 18.14 -27.46
N GLU A 318 -15.73 19.41 -27.32
CA GLU A 318 -16.10 20.23 -26.17
C GLU A 318 -17.50 20.83 -26.37
N CYS A 319 -18.52 20.09 -25.97
CA CYS A 319 -19.91 20.56 -25.94
C CYS A 319 -20.38 20.69 -24.49
N LYS A 320 -20.30 21.91 -23.93
CA LYS A 320 -20.55 22.20 -22.50
C LYS A 320 -21.96 21.86 -22.04
N ASN A 321 -22.93 21.94 -22.93
CA ASN A 321 -24.34 21.69 -22.62
C ASN A 321 -24.78 20.25 -22.90
N PHE A 322 -23.86 19.37 -23.30
CA PHE A 322 -24.12 17.96 -23.54
C PHE A 322 -23.46 17.10 -22.45
N ASN A 323 -24.23 16.23 -21.80
CA ASN A 323 -23.74 15.30 -20.77
C ASN A 323 -23.02 14.06 -21.35
N GLN A 324 -22.50 14.14 -22.57
CA GLN A 324 -21.91 12.99 -23.28
C GLN A 324 -20.47 13.29 -23.69
N PHE A 325 -19.59 12.32 -23.49
CA PHE A 325 -18.20 12.39 -23.90
C PHE A 325 -18.09 11.94 -25.36
N LEU A 326 -18.15 12.92 -26.27
CA LEU A 326 -18.14 12.67 -27.70
C LEU A 326 -16.76 12.89 -28.29
N CYS A 327 -16.39 12.04 -29.24
CA CYS A 327 -15.16 12.16 -30.00
C CYS A 327 -15.47 12.12 -31.50
N PHE A 328 -14.82 12.98 -32.26
CA PHE A 328 -14.69 12.83 -33.70
C PHE A 328 -13.43 12.01 -33.99
N THR A 329 -13.60 10.87 -34.64
CA THR A 329 -12.56 9.87 -34.80
C THR A 329 -12.28 9.60 -36.27
N THR A 330 -11.06 9.15 -36.58
CA THR A 330 -10.70 8.63 -37.89
C THR A 330 -10.08 7.25 -37.70
N LYS A 331 -10.66 6.24 -38.33
CA LYS A 331 -10.19 4.84 -38.36
C LYS A 331 -10.35 4.28 -39.76
N ASP A 332 -9.29 3.74 -40.35
CA ASP A 332 -9.30 3.17 -41.71
C ASP A 332 -9.84 4.16 -42.76
N ASN A 333 -9.45 5.44 -42.65
CA ASN A 333 -9.95 6.58 -43.45
C ASN A 333 -11.45 6.89 -43.28
N LYS A 334 -12.18 6.16 -42.44
CA LYS A 334 -13.56 6.47 -42.08
C LYS A 334 -13.57 7.46 -40.93
N LYS A 335 -14.35 8.53 -41.11
CA LYS A 335 -14.54 9.59 -40.14
C LYS A 335 -15.90 9.45 -39.47
N GLU A 336 -15.90 9.41 -38.15
CA GLU A 336 -17.08 9.02 -37.37
C GLU A 336 -17.23 9.87 -36.12
N LEU A 337 -18.48 10.20 -35.77
CA LEU A 337 -18.84 10.71 -34.46
C LEU A 337 -19.10 9.53 -33.52
N TYR A 338 -18.34 9.45 -32.45
CA TYR A 338 -18.36 8.35 -31.49
C TYR A 338 -18.79 8.82 -30.10
N ASP A 339 -19.72 8.09 -29.49
CA ASP A 339 -20.09 8.23 -28.08
C ASP A 339 -19.18 7.34 -27.23
N VAL A 340 -18.28 7.95 -26.48
CA VAL A 340 -17.31 7.22 -25.65
C VAL A 340 -17.99 6.59 -24.43
N ASN A 341 -19.02 7.22 -23.86
CA ASN A 341 -19.77 6.66 -22.73
C ASN A 341 -20.48 5.36 -23.12
N ARG A 342 -21.07 5.33 -24.32
CA ARG A 342 -21.86 4.18 -24.82
C ARG A 342 -21.07 3.21 -25.69
N GLN A 343 -19.82 3.55 -26.01
CA GLN A 343 -18.97 2.80 -26.93
C GLN A 343 -19.66 2.54 -28.29
N LYS A 344 -20.25 3.58 -28.86
CA LYS A 344 -21.08 3.45 -30.06
C LYS A 344 -20.79 4.56 -31.07
N VAL A 345 -20.69 4.17 -32.33
CA VAL A 345 -20.72 5.13 -33.46
C VAL A 345 -22.11 5.72 -33.58
N ILE A 346 -22.20 7.05 -33.48
CA ILE A 346 -23.44 7.82 -33.61
C ILE A 346 -23.71 8.12 -35.08
N ALA A 347 -22.69 8.57 -35.80
CA ALA A 347 -22.75 8.90 -37.21
C ALA A 347 -21.42 8.53 -37.88
N SER A 348 -21.51 7.98 -39.09
CA SER A 348 -20.36 7.60 -39.89
C SER A 348 -20.39 8.27 -41.26
N ASP A 349 -19.26 8.20 -41.96
CA ASP A 349 -19.13 8.70 -43.33
C ASP A 349 -19.44 10.22 -43.42
N ILE A 350 -18.82 10.98 -42.51
CA ILE A 350 -18.95 12.43 -42.34
C ILE A 350 -17.58 13.10 -42.51
N ASP A 351 -17.54 14.34 -42.99
CA ASP A 351 -16.29 15.07 -43.24
C ASP A 351 -15.70 15.70 -41.99
N SER A 352 -16.58 16.23 -41.13
CA SER A 352 -16.25 16.96 -39.90
C SER A 352 -17.47 17.08 -38.96
N VAL A 353 -17.20 17.42 -37.70
CA VAL A 353 -18.22 17.68 -36.67
C VAL A 353 -17.89 18.98 -35.96
N PHE A 354 -18.93 19.78 -35.67
CA PHE A 354 -18.79 21.03 -34.93
C PHE A 354 -19.80 21.12 -33.80
N CYS A 355 -19.42 21.79 -32.72
CA CYS A 355 -20.34 22.22 -31.67
C CYS A 355 -20.64 23.71 -31.86
N LEU A 356 -21.92 24.05 -32.00
CA LEU A 356 -22.37 25.41 -32.29
C LEU A 356 -23.25 25.94 -31.15
N SER A 357 -22.74 26.89 -30.37
CA SER A 357 -23.50 27.55 -29.30
C SER A 357 -24.52 28.52 -29.89
N VAL A 358 -25.80 28.22 -29.66
CA VAL A 358 -26.95 29.08 -30.00
C VAL A 358 -27.12 30.16 -28.94
N ASP A 359 -27.03 29.78 -27.67
CA ASP A 359 -26.98 30.71 -26.53
C ASP A 359 -26.22 30.06 -25.36
N TRP A 360 -26.15 30.74 -24.21
CA TRP A 360 -25.44 30.28 -23.02
C TRP A 360 -25.95 28.94 -22.44
N LYS A 361 -27.14 28.48 -22.83
CA LYS A 361 -27.74 27.19 -22.43
C LYS A 361 -27.87 26.19 -23.56
N LYS A 362 -27.65 26.59 -24.82
CA LYS A 362 -27.99 25.79 -26.00
C LYS A 362 -26.81 25.68 -26.94
N GLU A 363 -26.41 24.45 -27.22
CA GLU A 363 -25.47 24.08 -28.27
C GLU A 363 -26.11 23.11 -29.28
N LEU A 364 -25.58 23.05 -30.49
CA LEU A 364 -25.99 22.10 -31.53
C LEU A 364 -24.78 21.34 -32.01
N ILE A 365 -24.92 20.03 -32.19
CA ILE A 365 -23.91 19.22 -32.87
C ILE A 365 -24.24 19.23 -34.36
N ILE A 366 -23.32 19.77 -35.15
CA ILE A 366 -23.45 19.90 -36.59
C ILE A 366 -22.55 18.86 -37.25
N LEU A 367 -23.14 18.01 -38.09
CA LEU A 367 -22.43 17.07 -38.93
C LEU A 367 -22.27 17.67 -40.33
N GLN A 368 -21.07 17.60 -40.89
CA GLN A 368 -20.82 18.01 -42.27
C GLN A 368 -20.57 16.78 -43.14
N LYS A 369 -21.16 16.74 -44.33
CA LYS A 369 -20.90 15.75 -45.38
C LYS A 369 -21.11 16.38 -46.75
N ASP A 370 -20.17 16.21 -47.67
CA ASP A 370 -20.23 16.71 -49.05
C ASP A 370 -20.56 18.21 -49.12
N LYS A 371 -19.92 19.00 -48.23
CA LYS A 371 -20.16 20.45 -48.04
C LYS A 371 -21.57 20.84 -47.59
N LYS A 372 -22.41 19.87 -47.23
CA LYS A 372 -23.72 20.09 -46.62
C LYS A 372 -23.68 19.80 -45.13
N TYR A 373 -24.67 20.29 -44.40
CA TYR A 373 -24.70 20.29 -42.95
C TYR A 373 -26.01 19.75 -42.41
N ALA A 374 -25.96 18.87 -41.42
CA ALA A 374 -27.13 18.39 -40.71
C ALA A 374 -26.98 18.67 -39.20
N VAL A 375 -28.10 18.94 -38.54
CA VAL A 375 -28.15 19.06 -37.09
C VAL A 375 -28.46 17.68 -36.52
N LEU A 376 -27.63 17.22 -35.58
CA LEU A 376 -27.91 16.01 -34.81
C LEU A 376 -29.07 16.28 -33.86
N LYS A 377 -30.20 15.58 -34.06
CA LYS A 377 -31.42 15.77 -33.27
C LYS A 377 -31.38 15.00 -31.97
N ASN A 378 -30.77 13.81 -32.01
CA ASN A 378 -30.69 12.91 -30.87
C ASN A 378 -29.39 12.12 -30.95
N VAL A 379 -28.57 12.25 -29.91
CA VAL A 379 -27.27 11.58 -29.86
C VAL A 379 -27.40 10.07 -29.60
N ILE A 380 -28.52 9.62 -29.03
CA ILE A 380 -28.76 8.21 -28.69
C ILE A 380 -28.89 7.31 -29.92
N ASP A 381 -29.72 7.75 -30.87
CA ASP A 381 -30.06 7.00 -32.08
C ASP A 381 -29.38 7.56 -33.33
N GLY A 382 -28.60 8.64 -33.19
CA GLY A 382 -27.86 9.24 -34.29
C GLY A 382 -28.75 9.96 -35.31
N LYS A 383 -30.04 10.18 -35.02
CA LYS A 383 -30.94 10.81 -35.96
C LYS A 383 -30.58 12.26 -36.20
N THR A 384 -30.55 12.64 -37.47
CA THR A 384 -30.25 14.00 -37.91
C THR A 384 -31.47 14.68 -38.52
N THR A 385 -31.36 15.97 -38.78
CA THR A 385 -32.16 16.64 -39.81
C THR A 385 -31.75 16.15 -41.20
N ASP A 386 -32.50 16.58 -42.21
CA ASP A 386 -31.98 16.63 -43.57
C ASP A 386 -30.69 17.47 -43.62
N PHE A 387 -29.88 17.21 -44.64
CA PHE A 387 -28.71 18.02 -44.94
C PHE A 387 -29.11 19.34 -45.63
N PHE A 388 -28.51 20.44 -45.19
CA PHE A 388 -28.69 21.82 -45.63
C PHE A 388 -27.42 22.34 -46.29
N ASP A 389 -27.54 23.30 -47.20
CA ASP A 389 -26.39 23.90 -47.88
C ASP A 389 -25.60 24.83 -46.94
N LYS A 390 -26.28 25.42 -45.95
CA LYS A 390 -25.68 26.32 -44.95
C LYS A 390 -26.50 26.36 -43.67
N ILE A 391 -25.82 26.51 -42.54
CA ILE A 391 -26.42 26.78 -41.22
C ILE A 391 -25.77 28.06 -40.66
N ASN A 392 -26.59 28.98 -40.18
CA ASN A 392 -26.20 30.26 -39.59
C ASN A 392 -26.92 30.48 -38.25
N ILE A 393 -26.31 31.29 -37.38
CA ILE A 393 -26.99 31.85 -36.21
C ILE A 393 -27.20 33.35 -36.47
N GLU A 394 -28.45 33.79 -36.45
CA GLU A 394 -28.81 35.19 -36.61
C GLU A 394 -29.35 35.77 -35.30
N LYS A 395 -28.99 37.03 -35.01
CA LYS A 395 -29.61 37.78 -33.90
C LYS A 395 -31.02 38.21 -34.32
N PRO A 396 -32.04 38.12 -33.45
CA PRO A 396 -33.40 38.46 -33.82
C PRO A 396 -33.51 39.94 -34.22
N LYS A 397 -34.18 40.21 -35.35
CA LYS A 397 -34.56 41.56 -35.77
C LYS A 397 -35.80 41.98 -34.93
N LYS A 398 -35.63 42.87 -33.94
CA LYS A 398 -36.66 43.40 -33.00
C LYS A 398 -38.13 43.37 -33.50
N ARG A 399 -39.07 42.77 -32.74
CA ARG A 399 -40.34 43.39 -32.21
C ARG A 399 -41.30 42.38 -31.52
N ARG A 400 -41.61 42.62 -30.23
CA ARG A 400 -42.92 43.00 -29.68
C ARG A 400 -42.65 43.73 -28.36
N GLN A 401 -43.16 44.95 -28.23
CA GLN A 401 -43.33 45.62 -26.94
C GLN A 401 -44.32 44.75 -26.15
N ASP A 402 -44.09 44.57 -24.86
CA ASP A 402 -44.92 43.76 -23.94
C ASP A 402 -44.50 42.28 -23.83
N GLY A 403 -43.31 42.06 -23.26
CA GLY A 403 -42.86 40.76 -22.77
C GLY A 403 -41.40 40.80 -22.28
N PRO A 404 -40.99 39.96 -21.32
CA PRO A 404 -39.63 39.97 -20.79
C PRO A 404 -38.60 39.73 -21.91
N LYS A 405 -37.61 40.63 -22.00
CA LYS A 405 -36.55 40.63 -23.02
C LYS A 405 -35.62 39.42 -22.85
N TYR A 406 -35.94 38.31 -23.49
CA TYR A 406 -34.96 37.25 -23.77
C TYR A 406 -34.67 37.24 -25.28
N TYR A 407 -33.51 37.76 -25.68
CA TYR A 407 -33.02 37.63 -27.05
C TYR A 407 -32.66 36.15 -27.29
N ARG A 408 -33.54 35.39 -27.94
CA ARG A 408 -33.19 34.05 -28.45
C ARG A 408 -32.57 34.23 -29.83
N ASN A 409 -31.31 33.79 -29.99
CA ASN A 409 -30.72 33.70 -31.32
C ASN A 409 -31.52 32.70 -32.17
N GLU A 410 -31.67 32.99 -33.46
CA GLU A 410 -32.41 32.17 -34.40
C GLU A 410 -31.44 31.31 -35.22
N VAL A 411 -31.71 30.01 -35.30
CA VAL A 411 -30.96 29.11 -36.18
C VAL A 411 -31.60 29.19 -37.55
N VAL A 412 -30.81 29.60 -38.53
CA VAL A 412 -31.24 29.79 -39.91
C VAL A 412 -30.53 28.77 -40.78
N VAL A 413 -31.30 27.98 -41.51
CA VAL A 413 -30.77 26.99 -42.45
C VAL A 413 -31.17 27.34 -43.87
N TYR A 414 -30.36 26.92 -44.83
CA TYR A 414 -30.60 27.12 -46.25
C TYR A 414 -30.70 25.77 -46.95
N LYS A 415 -31.83 25.50 -47.60
CA LYS A 415 -32.04 24.32 -48.45
C LYS A 415 -32.35 24.80 -49.85
N THR A 416 -31.52 24.43 -50.82
CA THR A 416 -31.67 24.84 -52.23
C THR A 416 -31.85 26.36 -52.39
N GLY A 417 -31.06 27.14 -51.65
CA GLY A 417 -31.12 28.61 -51.64
C GLY A 417 -32.31 29.22 -50.87
N MET A 418 -33.29 28.43 -50.42
CA MET A 418 -34.40 28.93 -49.62
C MET A 418 -34.01 29.04 -48.15
N LYS A 419 -34.22 30.22 -47.58
CA LYS A 419 -34.02 30.50 -46.15
C LYS A 419 -35.16 29.89 -45.33
N GLN A 420 -34.82 29.10 -44.32
CA GLN A 420 -35.77 28.52 -43.38
C GLN A 420 -35.34 28.80 -41.95
N TYR A 421 -36.31 29.17 -41.12
CA TYR A 421 -36.11 29.34 -39.69
C TYR A 421 -36.33 28.02 -38.98
N MET A 422 -35.37 27.66 -38.14
CA MET A 422 -35.35 26.40 -37.45
C MET A 422 -35.50 26.67 -35.96
N ASN A 423 -36.58 26.17 -35.35
CA ASN A 423 -36.77 26.33 -33.92
C ASN A 423 -35.80 25.40 -33.17
N PRO A 424 -34.80 25.91 -32.43
CA PRO A 424 -33.85 25.08 -31.72
C PRO A 424 -34.52 24.18 -30.67
N GLU A 425 -35.72 24.53 -30.20
CA GLU A 425 -36.50 23.77 -29.21
C GLU A 425 -37.15 22.50 -29.78
N THR A 426 -37.26 22.39 -31.12
CA THR A 426 -37.77 21.17 -31.78
C THR A 426 -36.69 20.09 -31.89
N PHE A 427 -35.42 20.46 -31.73
CA PHE A 427 -34.36 19.51 -31.45
C PHE A 427 -34.40 19.31 -29.94
N LEU A 428 -35.25 18.35 -29.56
CA LEU A 428 -35.36 17.90 -28.19
C LEU A 428 -33.96 17.60 -27.65
N TYR A 429 -33.39 18.57 -26.94
CA TYR A 429 -32.86 18.26 -25.64
C TYR A 429 -33.93 17.43 -24.95
N SER A 430 -33.58 16.27 -24.41
CA SER A 430 -34.29 15.84 -23.20
C SER A 430 -34.23 17.04 -22.25
N SER A 431 -35.30 17.82 -22.16
CA SER A 431 -35.36 19.12 -21.49
C SER A 431 -35.61 18.98 -19.99
N LYS A 432 -35.31 17.81 -19.43
CA LYS A 432 -34.86 17.71 -18.05
C LYS A 432 -33.34 17.78 -18.09
N PRO A 433 -32.65 18.52 -17.20
CA PRO A 433 -31.37 18.01 -16.75
C PRO A 433 -31.70 16.62 -16.23
N PHE A 434 -31.42 15.58 -17.03
CA PHE A 434 -30.98 14.36 -16.43
C PHE A 434 -29.73 14.81 -15.67
N SER A 435 -29.84 14.88 -14.33
CA SER A 435 -28.69 14.52 -13.52
C SER A 435 -28.03 13.36 -14.24
N ILE A 436 -26.72 13.46 -14.49
CA ILE A 436 -25.94 12.28 -14.87
C ILE A 436 -26.49 11.14 -14.02
N ILE A 437 -26.85 10.02 -14.66
CA ILE A 437 -27.65 8.88 -14.14
C ILE A 437 -29.17 9.13 -14.42
N ASP A 438 -29.84 8.62 -15.48
CA ASP A 438 -29.85 7.21 -15.85
C ASP A 438 -30.70 6.71 -17.04
N GLU A 439 -30.21 5.70 -17.78
CA GLU A 439 -30.91 4.46 -18.21
C GLU A 439 -30.10 3.73 -19.32
N ILE A 440 -28.94 3.17 -18.94
CA ILE A 440 -28.69 1.72 -18.94
C ILE A 440 -27.90 1.47 -17.64
N GLY A 441 -28.62 1.37 -16.52
CA GLY A 441 -28.10 0.87 -15.24
C GLY A 441 -27.93 1.89 -14.10
N SER A 442 -29.04 2.36 -13.55
CA SER A 442 -29.16 3.02 -12.23
C SER A 442 -29.35 2.00 -11.11
N PRO A 443 -29.16 2.40 -9.83
CA PRO A 443 -29.08 3.80 -9.40
C PRO A 443 -27.87 4.19 -8.57
N GLU A 444 -27.13 5.17 -9.08
CA GLU A 444 -26.19 6.02 -8.36
C GLU A 444 -26.91 7.30 -7.86
N GLU A 445 -26.43 7.86 -6.75
CA GLU A 445 -26.84 9.17 -6.22
C GLU A 445 -26.18 10.36 -6.96
N PRO A 446 -26.74 11.58 -6.87
CA PRO A 446 -26.34 12.79 -7.62
C PRO A 446 -25.16 13.56 -6.99
N ILE A 447 -24.45 14.35 -7.82
CA ILE A 447 -23.29 15.21 -7.46
C ILE A 447 -23.71 16.59 -6.90
N GLU A 448 -22.92 17.06 -5.94
CA GLU A 448 -22.96 18.22 -5.04
C GLU A 448 -23.26 19.62 -5.64
N LEU A 449 -24.09 20.40 -4.92
CA LEU A 449 -23.72 21.74 -4.39
C LEU A 449 -24.78 22.26 -3.38
N ILE A 450 -24.79 21.72 -2.17
CA ILE A 450 -25.23 22.37 -0.92
C ILE A 450 -24.32 21.81 0.18
N ASP A 451 -23.75 22.70 0.99
CA ASP A 451 -22.89 22.39 2.13
C ASP A 451 -23.33 21.15 2.93
N GLN A 452 -22.36 20.24 3.18
CA GLN A 452 -22.39 19.14 4.17
C GLN A 452 -23.38 17.98 3.96
N VAL A 453 -23.14 17.07 3.00
CA VAL A 453 -23.72 15.71 3.04
C VAL A 453 -22.62 14.67 3.26
N LYS A 454 -22.69 13.99 4.40
CA LYS A 454 -21.73 12.98 4.84
C LYS A 454 -21.80 11.73 3.94
N ALA A 455 -20.66 11.25 3.42
CA ALA A 455 -20.57 10.11 2.48
C ALA A 455 -21.24 8.81 2.99
N TRP A 456 -21.32 8.64 4.31
CA TRP A 456 -22.14 7.66 5.02
C TRP A 456 -22.25 8.09 6.49
N TYR A 457 -23.31 7.69 7.16
CA TYR A 457 -23.48 7.87 8.59
C TYR A 457 -22.85 6.69 9.36
N GLU A 458 -22.34 6.96 10.56
CA GLU A 458 -22.04 5.92 11.53
C GLU A 458 -23.34 5.47 12.23
N GLU A 459 -23.37 4.24 12.76
CA GLU A 459 -24.61 3.70 13.37
C GLU A 459 -25.17 4.57 14.51
N TYR A 460 -24.33 5.35 15.19
CA TYR A 460 -24.74 6.24 16.27
C TYR A 460 -25.31 7.59 15.80
N GLU A 461 -25.25 7.88 14.50
CA GLU A 461 -25.68 9.17 13.93
C GLU A 461 -27.04 9.11 13.24
N VAL A 462 -27.58 7.90 13.08
CA VAL A 462 -28.90 7.67 12.46
C VAL A 462 -29.97 7.56 13.55
N LYS A 463 -31.18 8.03 13.23
CA LYS A 463 -32.34 7.96 14.13
C LYS A 463 -32.95 6.56 14.16
N GLU A 464 -32.98 5.89 13.00
CA GLU A 464 -33.41 4.50 12.88
C GLU A 464 -32.27 3.68 12.31
N LEU A 465 -31.86 2.62 13.02
CA LEU A 465 -30.80 1.71 12.57
C LEU A 465 -31.25 0.86 11.39
N ALA A 466 -30.31 0.46 10.54
CA ALA A 466 -30.58 -0.54 9.51
C ALA A 466 -30.90 -1.90 10.16
N GLN A 467 -31.94 -2.57 9.66
CA GLN A 467 -32.43 -3.84 10.23
C GLN A 467 -32.40 -4.94 9.17
N TYR A 468 -31.74 -6.04 9.47
CA TYR A 468 -31.83 -7.23 8.63
C TYR A 468 -33.14 -7.96 8.90
N GLU A 469 -33.74 -8.54 7.86
CA GLU A 469 -34.93 -9.37 7.97
C GLU A 469 -34.70 -10.54 8.96
N GLY A 470 -35.52 -10.62 10.01
CA GLY A 470 -35.33 -11.58 11.10
C GLY A 470 -34.25 -11.20 12.12
N GLY A 471 -33.70 -9.98 12.03
CA GLY A 471 -32.74 -9.41 12.96
C GLY A 471 -31.31 -9.94 12.83
N MET A 472 -30.42 -9.45 13.70
CA MET A 472 -28.98 -9.76 13.65
C MET A 472 -28.66 -11.25 13.91
N ILE A 473 -29.55 -11.99 14.56
CA ILE A 473 -29.38 -13.43 14.76
C ILE A 473 -29.59 -14.17 13.44
N ALA A 474 -30.67 -13.85 12.71
CA ALA A 474 -30.92 -14.40 11.38
C ALA A 474 -29.82 -14.02 10.39
N PHE A 475 -29.31 -12.78 10.47
CA PHE A 475 -28.19 -12.33 9.65
C PHE A 475 -26.92 -13.17 9.90
N ARG A 476 -26.53 -13.37 11.16
CA ARG A 476 -25.35 -14.18 11.50
C ARG A 476 -25.51 -15.63 11.04
N LYS A 477 -26.72 -16.20 11.16
CA LYS A 477 -27.02 -17.54 10.66
C LYS A 477 -26.87 -17.60 9.14
N ALA A 478 -27.44 -16.64 8.42
CA ALA A 478 -27.35 -16.58 6.96
C ALA A 478 -25.89 -16.44 6.46
N ILE A 479 -25.03 -15.72 7.21
CA ILE A 479 -23.59 -15.69 6.92
C ILE A 479 -23.00 -17.08 7.05
N GLN A 480 -23.25 -17.78 8.17
CA GLN A 480 -22.71 -19.12 8.41
C GLN A 480 -23.17 -20.12 7.35
N ASP A 481 -24.44 -20.05 6.92
CA ASP A 481 -24.99 -20.92 5.88
C ASP A 481 -24.34 -20.69 4.50
N LYS A 482 -23.81 -19.48 4.24
CA LYS A 482 -23.10 -19.12 3.01
C LYS A 482 -21.58 -19.13 3.15
N LEU A 483 -21.06 -19.39 4.35
CA LEU A 483 -19.64 -19.38 4.66
C LEU A 483 -19.01 -20.69 4.20
N ILE A 484 -18.05 -20.58 3.29
CA ILE A 484 -17.26 -21.73 2.86
C ILE A 484 -15.95 -21.71 3.64
N TYR A 485 -15.77 -22.69 4.52
CA TYR A 485 -14.56 -22.80 5.34
C TYR A 485 -13.34 -23.12 4.46
N PRO A 486 -12.29 -22.28 4.45
CA PRO A 486 -11.08 -22.52 3.66
C PRO A 486 -10.43 -23.89 3.97
N GLN A 487 -9.96 -24.60 2.94
CA GLN A 487 -9.41 -25.95 3.10
C GLN A 487 -8.14 -25.96 3.98
N ASN A 488 -7.24 -25.02 3.73
CA ASN A 488 -6.03 -24.78 4.52
C ASN A 488 -6.32 -24.52 6.02
N MET A 489 -7.46 -23.90 6.36
CA MET A 489 -7.89 -23.74 7.75
C MET A 489 -8.45 -25.03 8.34
N ARG A 490 -9.24 -25.81 7.58
CA ARG A 490 -9.80 -27.10 8.05
C ARG A 490 -8.71 -28.10 8.38
N GLU A 491 -7.75 -28.28 7.48
CA GLU A 491 -6.63 -29.23 7.64
C GLU A 491 -5.80 -28.90 8.88
N ARG A 492 -5.66 -27.61 9.20
CA ARG A 492 -4.84 -27.10 10.31
C ARG A 492 -5.65 -26.82 11.58
N HIS A 493 -6.94 -27.14 11.59
CA HIS A 493 -7.84 -26.91 12.74
C HIS A 493 -7.84 -25.45 13.22
N ILE A 494 -7.75 -24.49 12.30
CA ILE A 494 -7.63 -23.06 12.61
C ILE A 494 -9.00 -22.46 12.79
N GLU A 495 -9.33 -22.05 14.00
CA GLU A 495 -10.53 -21.29 14.33
C GLU A 495 -10.22 -19.82 14.62
N GLY A 496 -11.20 -18.94 14.49
CA GLY A 496 -10.99 -17.53 14.86
C GLY A 496 -12.11 -16.58 14.46
N LYS A 497 -11.79 -15.29 14.47
CA LYS A 497 -12.73 -14.20 14.22
C LYS A 497 -12.17 -13.27 13.15
N VAL A 498 -12.93 -13.07 12.09
CA VAL A 498 -12.68 -12.09 11.04
C VAL A 498 -13.59 -10.89 11.27
N VAL A 499 -13.06 -9.68 11.16
CA VAL A 499 -13.85 -8.44 11.28
C VAL A 499 -14.05 -7.88 9.89
N LEU A 500 -15.31 -7.69 9.49
CA LEU A 500 -15.69 -7.12 8.19
C LEU A 500 -16.40 -5.79 8.40
N GLN A 501 -16.22 -4.89 7.44
CA GLN A 501 -16.96 -3.64 7.34
C GLN A 501 -17.62 -3.54 5.96
N PHE A 502 -18.84 -3.01 5.93
CA PHE A 502 -19.58 -2.74 4.69
C PHE A 502 -20.53 -1.56 4.89
N ILE A 503 -21.04 -1.03 3.79
CA ILE A 503 -22.05 0.04 3.79
C ILE A 503 -23.40 -0.57 3.43
N ILE A 504 -24.45 -0.26 4.20
CA ILE A 504 -25.83 -0.53 3.79
C ILE A 504 -26.33 0.74 3.10
N ASN A 505 -26.69 0.65 1.83
CA ASN A 505 -27.20 1.81 1.08
C ASN A 505 -28.67 2.10 1.40
N GLU A 506 -29.19 3.19 0.83
CA GLU A 506 -30.56 3.69 1.02
C GLU A 506 -31.61 2.69 0.51
N GLN A 507 -31.20 1.77 -0.37
CA GLN A 507 -32.05 0.71 -0.89
C GLN A 507 -31.95 -0.60 -0.10
N GLY A 508 -31.07 -0.72 0.90
CA GLY A 508 -30.94 -1.92 1.74
C GLY A 508 -30.03 -3.02 1.17
N TYR A 509 -29.09 -2.65 0.30
CA TYR A 509 -28.03 -3.54 -0.19
C TYR A 509 -26.70 -3.26 0.51
N MET A 510 -25.90 -4.31 0.67
CA MET A 510 -24.53 -4.20 1.18
C MET A 510 -23.58 -3.82 0.04
N LEU A 511 -22.86 -2.72 0.20
CA LEU A 511 -21.83 -2.24 -0.71
C LEU A 511 -20.47 -2.21 0.00
N TYR A 512 -19.39 -2.18 -0.77
CA TYR A 512 -18.02 -1.94 -0.26
C TYR A 512 -17.62 -2.85 0.91
N VAL A 513 -17.91 -4.15 0.79
CA VAL A 513 -17.48 -5.14 1.79
C VAL A 513 -15.95 -5.21 1.80
N LYS A 514 -15.33 -4.94 2.95
CA LYS A 514 -13.89 -5.05 3.17
C LYS A 514 -13.58 -5.76 4.47
N THR A 515 -12.46 -6.48 4.50
CA THR A 515 -11.90 -7.07 5.72
C THR A 515 -11.09 -6.03 6.50
N LEU A 516 -11.47 -5.79 7.76
CA LEU A 516 -10.71 -4.94 8.69
C LEU A 516 -9.65 -5.74 9.48
N ARG A 517 -9.96 -7.00 9.80
CA ARG A 517 -9.06 -7.89 10.52
C ARG A 517 -9.22 -9.31 10.00
N ASP A 518 -8.13 -9.84 9.46
CA ASP A 518 -8.02 -11.22 8.97
C ASP A 518 -7.16 -12.04 9.94
N ILE A 519 -7.46 -13.34 10.08
CA ILE A 519 -6.62 -14.30 10.80
C ILE A 519 -5.66 -15.05 9.85
N GLY A 520 -5.67 -14.71 8.57
CA GLY A 520 -4.88 -15.34 7.51
C GLY A 520 -5.63 -16.49 6.84
N TYR A 521 -4.91 -17.30 6.05
CA TYR A 521 -5.44 -18.55 5.47
C TYR A 521 -6.70 -18.37 4.59
N ASP A 522 -6.77 -17.27 3.84
CA ASP A 522 -7.93 -16.88 3.01
C ASP A 522 -9.24 -16.68 3.79
N SER A 523 -9.19 -16.54 5.12
CA SER A 523 -10.38 -16.40 5.95
C SER A 523 -11.15 -15.10 5.68
N GLY A 524 -10.44 -13.99 5.42
CA GLY A 524 -11.04 -12.71 4.99
C GLY A 524 -11.79 -12.85 3.67
N LYS A 525 -11.13 -13.38 2.64
CA LYS A 525 -11.75 -13.63 1.31
C LYS A 525 -12.98 -14.51 1.41
N ALA A 526 -12.93 -15.57 2.21
CA ALA A 526 -14.05 -16.49 2.41
C ALA A 526 -15.25 -15.78 3.09
N ALA A 527 -14.99 -14.94 4.09
CA ALA A 527 -16.02 -14.19 4.79
C ALA A 527 -16.63 -13.09 3.89
N GLU A 528 -15.83 -12.40 3.07
CA GLU A 528 -16.32 -11.43 2.08
C GLU A 528 -17.19 -12.09 1.01
N ALA A 529 -16.77 -13.25 0.49
CA ALA A 529 -17.54 -14.00 -0.50
C ALA A 529 -18.89 -14.47 0.06
N ALA A 530 -18.96 -14.83 1.35
CA ALA A 530 -20.23 -15.18 2.00
C ALA A 530 -21.21 -13.99 2.01
N LEU A 531 -20.74 -12.78 2.36
CA LEU A 531 -21.57 -11.57 2.32
C LEU A 531 -22.00 -11.19 0.89
N LYS A 532 -21.12 -11.34 -0.11
CA LYS A 532 -21.47 -11.08 -1.51
C LYS A 532 -22.62 -11.98 -2.00
N ARG A 533 -22.59 -13.27 -1.67
CA ARG A 533 -23.69 -14.22 -2.00
C ARG A 533 -25.00 -13.87 -1.29
N MET A 534 -24.94 -13.27 -0.11
CA MET A 534 -26.15 -12.83 0.60
C MET A 534 -26.79 -11.58 -0.04
N ASN A 535 -26.03 -10.82 -0.82
CA ASN A 535 -26.45 -9.56 -1.40
C ASN A 535 -27.28 -9.69 -2.69
N GLU A 536 -27.49 -10.92 -3.17
CA GLU A 536 -28.33 -11.22 -4.35
C GLU A 536 -29.81 -10.92 -4.12
N VAL A 537 -30.26 -10.93 -2.85
CA VAL A 537 -31.64 -10.63 -2.45
C VAL A 537 -31.61 -9.52 -1.40
N LYS A 538 -32.39 -8.46 -1.61
CA LYS A 538 -32.56 -7.38 -0.63
C LYS A 538 -33.21 -7.91 0.65
N ARG A 539 -32.46 -7.88 1.76
CA ARG A 539 -32.91 -8.32 3.09
C ARG A 539 -32.67 -7.29 4.20
N TRP A 540 -32.05 -6.15 3.91
CA TRP A 540 -31.94 -5.06 4.87
C TRP A 540 -33.00 -4.00 4.63
N THR A 541 -33.63 -3.57 5.71
CA THR A 541 -34.29 -2.27 5.81
C THR A 541 -33.21 -1.21 6.06
N PRO A 542 -33.13 -0.14 5.24
CA PRO A 542 -32.10 0.89 5.37
C PRO A 542 -32.22 1.68 6.67
N ALA A 543 -31.12 2.29 7.11
CA ALA A 543 -31.13 3.24 8.21
C ALA A 543 -31.81 4.55 7.80
N LYS A 544 -32.38 5.30 8.75
CA LYS A 544 -32.97 6.62 8.49
C LYS A 544 -32.36 7.72 9.34
N ASN A 545 -32.16 8.89 8.75
CA ASN A 545 -31.69 10.08 9.45
C ASN A 545 -32.79 10.70 10.34
N ALA A 546 -32.47 11.81 11.02
CA ALA A 546 -33.40 12.53 11.89
C ALA A 546 -34.72 12.95 11.21
N TYR A 547 -34.67 13.17 9.90
CA TYR A 547 -35.78 13.59 9.04
C TYR A 547 -36.59 12.41 8.46
N GLY A 548 -36.24 11.16 8.80
CA GLY A 548 -36.92 9.97 8.31
C GLY A 548 -36.55 9.55 6.88
N GLN A 549 -35.49 10.12 6.31
CA GLN A 549 -35.00 9.75 4.98
C GLN A 549 -34.02 8.57 5.07
N PRO A 550 -34.10 7.57 4.16
CA PRO A 550 -33.13 6.49 4.13
C PRO A 550 -31.74 7.04 3.79
N VAL A 551 -30.71 6.60 4.51
CA VAL A 551 -29.32 7.06 4.36
C VAL A 551 -28.34 5.90 4.39
N ARG A 552 -27.16 6.07 3.79
CA ARG A 552 -26.08 5.09 3.90
C ARG A 552 -25.59 5.01 5.33
N VAL A 553 -25.46 3.79 5.84
CA VAL A 553 -24.86 3.55 7.15
C VAL A 553 -23.73 2.55 7.03
N ARG A 554 -22.61 2.86 7.68
CA ARG A 554 -21.49 1.93 7.83
C ARG A 554 -21.79 0.93 8.92
N LYS A 555 -21.55 -0.35 8.65
CA LYS A 555 -21.71 -1.43 9.62
C LYS A 555 -20.46 -2.28 9.70
N THR A 556 -20.07 -2.62 10.94
CA THR A 556 -18.94 -3.51 11.22
C THR A 556 -19.45 -4.77 11.92
N ILE A 557 -19.05 -5.94 11.43
CA ILE A 557 -19.49 -7.23 11.97
C ILE A 557 -18.30 -8.15 12.22
N ILE A 558 -18.52 -9.16 13.07
CA ILE A 558 -17.55 -10.22 13.33
C ILE A 558 -18.11 -11.52 12.78
N VAL A 559 -17.36 -12.15 11.87
CA VAL A 559 -17.62 -13.49 11.36
C VAL A 559 -16.74 -14.47 12.12
N ARG A 560 -17.35 -15.51 12.70
CA ARG A 560 -16.63 -16.54 13.45
C ARG A 560 -16.43 -17.77 12.60
N PHE A 561 -15.19 -18.24 12.51
CA PHE A 561 -14.84 -19.55 12.00
C PHE A 561 -14.72 -20.51 13.19
N LYS A 562 -15.53 -21.57 13.20
CA LYS A 562 -15.54 -22.64 14.19
C LYS A 562 -15.79 -23.97 13.48
N LEU A 563 -15.01 -25.00 13.80
CA LEU A 563 -15.15 -26.34 13.23
C LEU A 563 -16.17 -27.19 14.01
#